data_AF-A0A9E3GUX4-F1
#
_entry.id   AF-A0A9E3GUX4-F1
#
_cell.length_a   1.000
_cell.length_b   1.000
_cell.length_c   1.000
_cell.angle_alpha   90.00
_cell.angle_beta   90.00
_cell.angle_gamma   90.00
#
_symmetry.space_group_name_H-M   'P 1'
#
loop_
_entity.id
_entity.type
_entity.pdbx_description
1 polymer ?
#
loop_
_entity_poly.entity_id
_entity_poly.type
_entity_poly.pdbx_seq_one_letter_code
_entity_poly.pdbx_strand_id
1 'polypeptide(L)'
;MRHPVFDLSDRLVEGFASHRPLTATAFGIDGFDDRLDDRSPGGVAALAELLRGTRDELASLPPATDRDSRLAVRVLGSFLEDRLELIERGAHRTDIAHIASSVADVREGIDGQDRSTPQGWRNVASRLRAMDDFIGGWRESVAEGLARGDLVAARQVRSVMGQLRASVAPTGTFCVLVAEYDGDDAGLADDLREGLEVTRRANLEAADWLERDYLPTAPEEDGVGRERYAVEAASHLGREIDLDATYAWGWDVVHELRDRMVSVAREIAPDADLRGVVERLRTDPAAAAGTPAAFVDEMLERQRVAIDRLSGTHFHVPDEIRAVDVRLAAPGSPLGAWYRSPSEDLSRPGQIWWALGERIPFPLWDQVSTAYHEGFPGHHLQVALGITMRERLSRLHRSIQWKSGTGEGWALYAERLMDELGFLDAPMYVLGYLASSMLRACRVVIDIGCHLGLSIPEDARFHPGERWSHALAVEMLTDLAFLDPDYAESEATRYLGYPGQAITYKIGEHAILDLREERRGRQGDAFSLQRFHADVLAAGAVGLDLLAEVVRGELDGDA
;
A
#
# COMPACT_ATOMS: atom_id res chain seq x y z
N MET A 1 -33.38 -7.15 -13.49
CA MET A 1 -32.35 -6.88 -14.53
C MET A 1 -31.21 -6.20 -13.82
N ARG A 2 -29.96 -6.67 -13.98
CA ARG A 2 -28.79 -6.05 -13.37
C ARG A 2 -28.64 -4.63 -13.93
N HIS A 3 -28.27 -3.67 -13.09
CA HIS A 3 -28.10 -2.29 -13.53
C HIS A 3 -26.95 -2.19 -14.57
N PRO A 4 -27.06 -1.37 -15.63
CA PRO A 4 -26.03 -1.29 -16.67
C PRO A 4 -24.63 -0.85 -16.19
N VAL A 5 -24.54 -0.27 -14.98
CA VAL A 5 -23.26 0.13 -14.37
C VAL A 5 -22.28 -1.02 -14.21
N PHE A 6 -22.78 -2.24 -14.00
CA PHE A 6 -21.92 -3.41 -13.85
C PHE A 6 -21.23 -3.77 -15.17
N ASP A 7 -21.96 -3.74 -16.29
CA ASP A 7 -21.38 -3.96 -17.62
C ASP A 7 -20.43 -2.83 -18.02
N LEU A 8 -20.74 -1.58 -17.65
CA LEU A 8 -19.84 -0.44 -17.84
C LEU A 8 -18.54 -0.62 -17.04
N SER A 9 -18.65 -1.08 -15.79
CA SER A 9 -17.50 -1.39 -14.95
C SER A 9 -16.63 -2.49 -15.55
N ASP A 10 -17.21 -3.54 -16.14
CA ASP A 10 -16.45 -4.64 -16.74
C ASP A 10 -15.66 -4.14 -17.96
N ARG A 11 -16.29 -3.32 -18.82
CA ARG A 11 -15.62 -2.70 -19.96
C ARG A 11 -14.53 -1.71 -19.56
N LEU A 12 -14.74 -0.93 -18.49
CA LEU A 12 -13.69 -0.05 -17.97
C LEU A 12 -12.48 -0.85 -17.50
N VAL A 13 -12.69 -1.97 -16.79
CA VAL A 13 -11.58 -2.82 -16.31
C VAL A 13 -10.75 -3.35 -17.49
N GLU A 14 -11.39 -3.84 -18.54
CA GLU A 14 -10.71 -4.31 -19.76
C GLU A 14 -9.97 -3.18 -20.49
N GLY A 15 -10.63 -2.04 -20.68
CA GLY A 15 -10.03 -0.86 -21.29
C GLY A 15 -8.83 -0.36 -20.50
N PHE A 16 -8.97 -0.23 -19.17
CA PHE A 16 -7.92 0.25 -18.29
C PHE A 16 -6.72 -0.70 -18.27
N ALA A 17 -6.95 -2.02 -18.21
CA ALA A 17 -5.89 -3.02 -18.29
C ALA A 17 -5.04 -2.90 -19.56
N SER A 18 -5.65 -2.50 -20.68
CA SER A 18 -4.92 -2.27 -21.94
C SER A 18 -3.99 -1.05 -21.94
N HIS A 19 -4.28 -0.05 -21.10
CA HIS A 19 -3.45 1.14 -20.87
C HIS A 19 -2.48 1.00 -19.70
N ARG A 20 -2.81 0.14 -18.73
CA ARG A 20 -2.00 -0.18 -17.54
C ARG A 20 -1.72 -1.69 -17.40
N PRO A 21 -1.00 -2.31 -18.35
CA PRO A 21 -0.64 -3.73 -18.28
C PRO A 21 0.04 -4.17 -16.98
N LEU A 22 0.89 -3.34 -16.38
CA LEU A 22 1.55 -3.68 -15.11
C LEU A 22 0.53 -3.83 -13.98
N THR A 23 -0.43 -2.89 -13.90
CA THR A 23 -1.54 -2.96 -12.96
C THR A 23 -2.42 -4.19 -13.23
N ALA A 24 -2.68 -4.51 -14.50
CA ALA A 24 -3.44 -5.70 -14.87
C ALA A 24 -2.79 -6.98 -14.33
N THR A 25 -1.48 -7.16 -14.52
CA THR A 25 -0.74 -8.30 -13.96
C THR A 25 -0.78 -8.33 -12.44
N ALA A 26 -0.59 -7.19 -11.76
CA ALA A 26 -0.62 -7.11 -10.31
C ALA A 26 -1.97 -7.58 -9.72
N PHE A 27 -3.08 -7.26 -10.39
CA PHE A 27 -4.42 -7.69 -9.99
C PHE A 27 -4.86 -9.04 -10.60
N GLY A 28 -3.98 -9.73 -11.34
CA GLY A 28 -4.27 -11.03 -11.93
C GLY A 28 -5.30 -10.98 -13.07
N ILE A 29 -5.32 -9.89 -13.84
CA ILE A 29 -6.11 -9.76 -15.07
C ILE A 29 -5.27 -10.31 -16.22
N ASP A 30 -5.69 -11.44 -16.77
CA ASP A 30 -4.96 -12.17 -17.81
C ASP A 30 -4.84 -11.39 -19.14
N GLY A 31 -3.78 -11.70 -19.90
CA GLY A 31 -3.61 -11.24 -21.29
C GLY A 31 -2.74 -9.99 -21.48
N PHE A 32 -2.11 -9.49 -20.40
CA PHE A 32 -1.29 -8.27 -20.43
C PHE A 32 0.13 -8.46 -19.87
N ASP A 33 0.50 -9.68 -19.48
CA ASP A 33 1.75 -10.00 -18.80
C ASP A 33 3.01 -9.78 -19.65
N ASP A 34 2.86 -9.66 -20.97
CA ASP A 34 3.93 -9.43 -21.94
C ASP A 34 4.12 -7.94 -22.29
N ARG A 35 3.30 -7.05 -21.72
CA ARG A 35 3.26 -5.62 -22.08
C ARG A 35 3.68 -4.72 -20.90
N LEU A 36 4.17 -3.53 -21.25
CA LEU A 36 4.41 -2.42 -20.34
C LEU A 36 3.45 -1.25 -20.65
N ASP A 37 3.26 -0.39 -19.67
CA ASP A 37 2.41 0.80 -19.78
C ASP A 37 2.98 1.83 -20.75
N ASP A 38 2.12 2.54 -21.48
CA ASP A 38 2.55 3.74 -22.20
C ASP A 38 2.53 4.93 -21.24
N ARG A 39 3.73 5.41 -20.86
CA ARG A 39 3.94 6.54 -19.95
C ARG A 39 4.23 7.86 -20.67
N SER A 40 4.16 7.88 -22.00
CA SER A 40 4.27 9.11 -22.79
C SER A 40 3.06 10.05 -22.60
N PRO A 41 3.17 11.33 -22.97
CA PRO A 41 2.03 12.24 -23.00
C PRO A 41 0.87 11.71 -23.87
N GLY A 42 1.19 11.00 -24.96
CA GLY A 42 0.21 10.34 -25.82
C GLY A 42 -0.55 9.21 -25.10
N GLY A 43 0.18 8.34 -24.38
CA GLY A 43 -0.42 7.28 -23.57
C GLY A 43 -1.31 7.81 -22.45
N VAL A 44 -0.88 8.88 -21.79
CA VAL A 44 -1.68 9.58 -20.76
C VAL A 44 -2.95 10.20 -21.36
N ALA A 45 -2.85 10.84 -22.53
CA ALA A 45 -4.00 11.41 -23.23
C ALA A 45 -5.02 10.33 -23.62
N ALA A 46 -4.54 9.20 -24.15
CA ALA A 46 -5.41 8.07 -24.53
C ALA A 46 -6.12 7.45 -23.32
N LEU A 47 -5.44 7.30 -22.18
CA LEU A 47 -6.08 6.88 -20.93
C LEU A 47 -7.13 7.92 -20.48
N ALA A 48 -6.83 9.21 -20.56
CA ALA A 48 -7.78 10.26 -20.19
C ALA A 48 -9.03 10.24 -21.09
N GLU A 49 -8.89 9.93 -22.38
CA GLU A 49 -10.03 9.76 -23.29
C GLU A 49 -10.93 8.58 -22.88
N LEU A 50 -10.35 7.42 -22.54
CA LEU A 50 -11.09 6.28 -22.00
C LEU A 50 -11.88 6.67 -20.73
N LEU A 51 -11.21 7.34 -19.79
CA LEU A 51 -11.80 7.74 -18.51
C LEU A 51 -12.95 8.75 -18.72
N ARG A 52 -12.76 9.77 -19.56
CA ARG A 52 -13.82 10.74 -19.88
C ARG A 52 -15.01 10.10 -20.58
N GLY A 53 -14.76 9.24 -21.59
CA GLY A 53 -15.82 8.52 -22.28
C GLY A 53 -16.64 7.65 -21.33
N THR A 54 -15.97 6.95 -20.41
CA THR A 54 -16.64 6.13 -19.38
C THR A 54 -17.46 6.98 -18.41
N ARG A 55 -16.94 8.14 -17.98
CA ARG A 55 -17.65 9.08 -17.10
C ARG A 55 -18.91 9.63 -17.77
N ASP A 56 -18.80 10.01 -19.04
CA ASP A 56 -19.93 10.54 -19.81
C ASP A 56 -21.00 9.45 -20.04
N GLU A 57 -20.59 8.19 -20.27
CA GLU A 57 -21.52 7.06 -20.31
C GLU A 57 -22.18 6.81 -18.95
N LEU A 58 -21.41 6.81 -17.85
CA LEU A 58 -21.93 6.66 -16.48
C LEU A 58 -23.02 7.69 -16.16
N ALA A 59 -22.81 8.95 -16.55
CA ALA A 59 -23.78 10.03 -16.36
C ALA A 59 -25.06 9.85 -17.19
N SER A 60 -25.02 9.04 -18.25
CA SER A 60 -26.17 8.75 -19.12
C SER A 60 -26.99 7.52 -18.69
N LEU A 61 -26.50 6.75 -17.72
CA LEU A 61 -27.17 5.54 -17.23
C LEU A 61 -28.49 5.88 -16.52
N PRO A 62 -29.48 4.97 -16.52
CA PRO A 62 -30.67 5.13 -15.71
C PRO A 62 -30.31 5.25 -14.22
N PRO A 63 -31.17 5.85 -13.38
CA PRO A 63 -30.92 5.90 -11.94
C PRO A 63 -30.85 4.50 -11.31
N ALA A 64 -29.86 4.29 -10.44
CA ALA A 64 -29.73 3.07 -9.66
C ALA A 64 -30.85 2.97 -8.60
N THR A 65 -31.55 1.84 -8.57
CA THR A 65 -32.74 1.64 -7.73
C THR A 65 -32.47 0.79 -6.49
N ASP A 66 -31.47 -0.09 -6.53
CA ASP A 66 -31.01 -0.88 -5.40
C ASP A 66 -29.67 -0.35 -4.83
N ARG A 67 -29.38 -0.75 -3.60
CA ARG A 67 -28.19 -0.35 -2.83
C ARG A 67 -26.88 -0.68 -3.54
N ASP A 68 -26.76 -1.90 -4.06
CA ASP A 68 -25.51 -2.40 -4.64
C ASP A 68 -25.21 -1.68 -5.96
N SER A 69 -26.24 -1.40 -6.77
CA SER A 69 -26.12 -0.54 -7.95
C SER A 69 -25.75 0.91 -7.60
N ARG A 70 -26.31 1.49 -6.52
CA ARG A 70 -25.93 2.85 -6.06
C ARG A 70 -24.47 2.89 -5.63
N LEU A 71 -24.01 1.89 -4.89
CA LEU A 71 -22.61 1.75 -4.49
C LEU A 71 -21.70 1.63 -5.72
N ALA A 72 -22.06 0.77 -6.69
CA ALA A 72 -21.30 0.61 -7.92
C ALA A 72 -21.17 1.92 -8.72
N VAL A 73 -22.24 2.71 -8.82
CA VAL A 73 -22.21 4.04 -9.47
C VAL A 73 -21.27 5.00 -8.73
N ARG A 74 -21.36 5.08 -7.39
CA ARG A 74 -20.51 5.97 -6.58
C ARG A 74 -19.03 5.59 -6.68
N VAL A 75 -18.72 4.30 -6.63
CA VAL A 75 -17.35 3.79 -6.72
C VAL A 75 -16.75 4.05 -8.10
N LEU A 76 -17.51 3.74 -9.16
CA LEU A 76 -17.07 4.01 -10.53
C LEU A 76 -16.87 5.51 -10.77
N GLY A 77 -17.81 6.34 -10.31
CA GLY A 77 -17.70 7.81 -10.41
C GLY A 77 -16.45 8.34 -9.70
N SER A 78 -16.27 7.98 -8.43
CA SER A 78 -15.09 8.39 -7.64
C SER A 78 -13.78 7.98 -8.32
N PHE A 79 -13.67 6.72 -8.78
CA PHE A 79 -12.47 6.26 -9.47
C PHE A 79 -12.14 7.11 -10.71
N LEU A 80 -13.16 7.42 -11.52
CA LEU A 80 -12.98 8.21 -12.73
C LEU A 80 -12.56 9.65 -12.41
N GLU A 81 -13.20 10.26 -11.41
CA GLU A 81 -12.89 11.62 -10.95
C GLU A 81 -11.48 11.72 -10.40
N ASP A 82 -11.10 10.83 -9.48
CA ASP A 82 -9.74 10.80 -8.90
C ASP A 82 -8.66 10.68 -9.98
N ARG A 83 -8.85 9.76 -10.93
CA ARG A 83 -7.85 9.52 -11.99
C ARG A 83 -7.75 10.68 -12.97
N LEU A 84 -8.89 11.28 -13.34
CA LEU A 84 -8.90 12.46 -14.20
C LEU A 84 -8.27 13.66 -13.52
N GLU A 85 -8.56 13.89 -12.24
CA GLU A 85 -7.97 14.98 -11.46
C GLU A 85 -6.44 14.84 -11.36
N LEU A 86 -5.93 13.64 -11.09
CA LEU A 86 -4.48 13.39 -11.09
C LEU A 86 -3.83 13.70 -12.45
N ILE A 87 -4.48 13.34 -13.56
CA ILE A 87 -3.98 13.64 -14.90
C ILE A 87 -4.00 15.15 -15.16
N GLU A 88 -5.10 15.83 -14.83
CA GLU A 88 -5.28 17.26 -15.02
C GLU A 88 -4.29 18.10 -14.20
N ARG A 89 -3.98 17.65 -12.98
CA ARG A 89 -2.94 18.24 -12.12
C ARG A 89 -1.52 17.92 -12.58
N GLY A 90 -1.36 17.03 -13.56
CA GLY A 90 -0.05 16.71 -14.13
C GLY A 90 0.75 15.70 -13.33
N ALA A 91 0.13 14.76 -12.61
CA ALA A 91 0.84 13.74 -11.84
C ALA A 91 1.88 12.97 -12.69
N HIS A 92 1.59 12.74 -13.97
CA HIS A 92 2.52 12.12 -14.93
C HIS A 92 3.78 12.95 -15.22
N ARG A 93 3.72 14.27 -15.01
CA ARG A 93 4.84 15.18 -15.20
C ARG A 93 5.76 15.26 -13.98
N THR A 94 5.26 14.84 -12.82
CA THR A 94 5.99 14.80 -11.55
C THR A 94 6.20 13.37 -11.06
N ASP A 95 6.21 12.40 -11.96
CA ASP A 95 6.31 10.96 -11.68
C ASP A 95 7.75 10.53 -11.33
N ILE A 96 8.29 11.14 -10.27
CA ILE A 96 9.59 10.82 -9.67
C ILE A 96 9.37 10.71 -8.16
N ALA A 97 9.40 9.50 -7.63
CA ALA A 97 9.28 9.25 -6.20
C ALA A 97 10.05 7.97 -5.81
N HIS A 98 10.58 7.94 -4.60
CA HIS A 98 11.30 6.81 -4.01
C HIS A 98 10.48 5.52 -4.07
N ILE A 99 9.17 5.64 -3.86
CA ILE A 99 8.17 4.60 -4.02
C ILE A 99 6.92 5.22 -4.67
N ALA A 100 6.09 4.40 -5.31
CA ALA A 100 4.90 4.83 -6.05
C ALA A 100 5.23 5.78 -7.23
N SER A 101 6.17 5.34 -8.06
CA SER A 101 6.49 5.97 -9.35
C SER A 101 6.55 4.92 -10.45
N SER A 102 6.42 5.32 -11.72
CA SER A 102 6.49 4.38 -12.84
C SER A 102 7.78 3.55 -12.85
N VAL A 103 8.90 4.13 -12.41
CA VAL A 103 10.20 3.42 -12.32
C VAL A 103 10.17 2.33 -11.24
N ALA A 104 9.56 2.60 -10.08
CA ALA A 104 9.39 1.60 -9.04
C ALA A 104 8.41 0.50 -9.49
N ASP A 105 7.27 0.90 -10.09
CA ASP A 105 6.21 -0.01 -10.53
C ASP A 105 6.70 -1.01 -11.59
N VAL A 106 7.50 -0.57 -12.57
CA VAL A 106 8.00 -1.48 -13.63
C VAL A 106 9.01 -2.48 -13.07
N ARG A 107 9.86 -2.06 -12.13
CA ARG A 107 10.80 -2.97 -11.46
C ARG A 107 10.03 -4.04 -10.69
N GLU A 108 9.11 -3.63 -9.83
CA GLU A 108 8.32 -4.55 -9.01
C GLU A 108 7.43 -5.46 -9.87
N GLY A 109 6.78 -4.92 -10.89
CA GLY A 109 5.88 -5.68 -11.76
C GLY A 109 6.60 -6.76 -12.60
N ILE A 110 7.87 -6.54 -12.96
CA ILE A 110 8.70 -7.56 -13.64
C ILE A 110 9.28 -8.55 -12.61
N ASP A 111 9.74 -8.07 -11.46
CA ASP A 111 10.32 -8.93 -10.41
C ASP A 111 9.30 -9.90 -9.82
N GLY A 112 8.09 -9.43 -9.56
CA GLY A 112 6.98 -10.22 -9.02
C GLY A 112 6.21 -11.06 -10.05
N GLN A 113 6.62 -11.03 -11.32
CA GLN A 113 5.96 -11.75 -12.40
C GLN A 113 6.08 -13.27 -12.25
N ASP A 114 5.04 -14.02 -12.62
CA ASP A 114 5.11 -15.49 -12.62
C ASP A 114 6.10 -16.00 -13.67
N ARG A 115 7.12 -16.72 -13.20
CA ARG A 115 8.19 -17.34 -14.00
C ARG A 115 8.16 -18.87 -13.91
N SER A 116 7.08 -19.47 -13.44
CA SER A 116 6.95 -20.93 -13.28
C SER A 116 6.80 -21.70 -14.59
N THR A 117 6.56 -21.01 -15.70
CA THR A 117 6.39 -21.62 -17.03
C THR A 117 7.28 -20.96 -18.08
N PRO A 118 7.59 -21.65 -19.20
CA PRO A 118 8.30 -21.04 -20.32
C PRO A 118 7.60 -19.80 -20.89
N GLN A 119 6.25 -19.74 -20.82
CA GLN A 119 5.51 -18.57 -21.26
C GLN A 119 5.72 -17.38 -20.32
N GLY A 120 5.77 -17.62 -18.99
CA GLY A 120 6.10 -16.59 -18.01
C GLY A 120 7.45 -15.93 -18.30
N TRP A 121 8.46 -16.73 -18.62
CA TRP A 121 9.78 -16.22 -19.04
C TRP A 121 9.76 -15.46 -20.37
N ARG A 122 8.95 -15.89 -21.36
CA ARG A 122 8.75 -15.12 -22.61
C ARG A 122 8.11 -13.76 -22.33
N ASN A 123 7.13 -13.71 -21.43
CA ASN A 123 6.48 -12.47 -21.05
C ASN A 123 7.47 -11.50 -20.38
N VAL A 124 8.35 -12.00 -19.50
CA VAL A 124 9.47 -11.23 -18.93
C VAL A 124 10.37 -10.68 -20.04
N ALA A 125 10.80 -11.52 -20.99
CA ALA A 125 11.65 -11.08 -22.10
C ALA A 125 10.99 -9.97 -22.94
N SER A 126 9.68 -10.07 -23.20
CA SER A 126 8.91 -9.03 -23.90
C SER A 126 8.93 -7.69 -23.14
N ARG A 127 8.73 -7.71 -21.82
CA ARG A 127 8.78 -6.49 -20.99
C ARG A 127 10.17 -5.87 -20.95
N LEU A 128 11.22 -6.67 -20.81
CA LEU A 128 12.60 -6.17 -20.84
C LEU A 128 12.94 -5.50 -22.19
N ARG A 129 12.45 -6.07 -23.30
CA ARG A 129 12.59 -5.48 -24.65
C ARG A 129 11.80 -4.17 -24.82
N ALA A 130 10.65 -4.05 -24.17
CA ALA A 130 9.81 -2.84 -24.22
C ALA A 130 10.28 -1.70 -23.29
N MET A 131 11.38 -1.90 -22.54
CA MET A 131 11.83 -0.93 -21.53
C MET A 131 12.26 0.42 -22.14
N ASP A 132 12.78 0.44 -23.36
CA ASP A 132 13.19 1.69 -24.02
C ASP A 132 11.99 2.60 -24.32
N ASP A 133 10.90 2.03 -24.82
CA ASP A 133 9.65 2.77 -25.07
C ASP A 133 9.04 3.25 -23.75
N PHE A 134 9.01 2.38 -22.73
CA PHE A 134 8.48 2.72 -21.41
C PHE A 134 9.24 3.88 -20.75
N ILE A 135 10.56 3.76 -20.61
CA ILE A 135 11.42 4.79 -19.99
C ILE A 135 11.48 6.04 -20.86
N GLY A 136 11.48 5.87 -22.19
CA GLY A 136 11.43 6.97 -23.15
C GLY A 136 10.17 7.83 -22.99
N GLY A 137 9.00 7.20 -22.94
CA GLY A 137 7.72 7.88 -22.72
C GLY A 137 7.62 8.51 -21.33
N TRP A 138 8.04 7.80 -20.28
CA TRP A 138 8.11 8.36 -18.93
C TRP A 138 8.99 9.63 -18.90
N ARG A 139 10.18 9.57 -19.50
CA ARG A 139 11.09 10.71 -19.57
C ARG A 139 10.49 11.88 -20.36
N GLU A 140 9.75 11.63 -21.43
CA GLU A 140 9.05 12.67 -22.19
C GLU A 140 8.05 13.43 -21.31
N SER A 141 7.20 12.70 -20.57
CA SER A 141 6.23 13.29 -19.64
C SER A 141 6.91 14.12 -18.54
N VAL A 142 7.97 13.59 -17.92
CA VAL A 142 8.71 14.27 -16.87
C VAL A 142 9.50 15.48 -17.41
N ALA A 143 10.03 15.41 -18.63
CA ALA A 143 10.68 16.53 -19.29
C ALA A 143 9.71 17.67 -19.63
N GLU A 144 8.46 17.35 -19.98
CA GLU A 144 7.40 18.36 -20.09
C GLU A 144 7.17 19.06 -18.74
N GLY A 145 7.12 18.30 -17.63
CA GLY A 145 7.04 18.84 -16.27
C GLY A 145 8.17 19.81 -15.94
N LEU A 146 9.40 19.38 -16.21
CA LEU A 146 10.60 20.19 -16.04
C LEU A 146 10.51 21.51 -16.83
N ALA A 147 10.08 21.47 -18.09
CA ALA A 147 9.92 22.66 -18.92
C ALA A 147 8.83 23.64 -18.41
N ARG A 148 7.84 23.13 -17.67
CA ARG A 148 6.72 23.90 -17.11
C ARG A 148 7.00 24.40 -15.68
N GLY A 149 8.05 23.91 -15.05
CA GLY A 149 8.36 24.19 -13.64
C GLY A 149 7.59 23.31 -12.65
N ASP A 150 7.03 22.18 -13.10
CA ASP A 150 6.43 21.16 -12.24
C ASP A 150 7.57 20.31 -11.63
N LEU A 151 8.23 20.86 -10.61
CA LEU A 151 9.48 20.30 -10.07
C LEU A 151 9.22 19.29 -8.94
N VAL A 152 10.09 18.29 -8.88
CA VAL A 152 10.16 17.30 -7.81
C VAL A 152 11.42 17.53 -6.97
N ALA A 153 11.32 17.34 -5.65
CA ALA A 153 12.43 17.50 -4.72
C ALA A 153 13.67 16.67 -5.10
N ALA A 154 14.84 17.27 -4.92
CA ALA A 154 16.14 16.70 -5.30
C ALA A 154 16.40 15.35 -4.62
N ARG A 155 15.86 15.12 -3.42
CA ARG A 155 15.92 13.82 -2.73
C ARG A 155 15.27 12.69 -3.53
N GLN A 156 14.07 12.94 -4.05
CA GLN A 156 13.33 11.94 -4.83
C GLN A 156 14.04 11.68 -6.16
N VAL A 157 14.56 12.73 -6.80
CA VAL A 157 15.38 12.62 -8.02
C VAL A 157 16.62 11.75 -7.78
N ARG A 158 17.38 12.03 -6.70
CA ARG A 158 18.57 11.24 -6.32
C ARG A 158 18.21 9.79 -6.04
N SER A 159 17.10 9.56 -5.34
CA SER A 159 16.60 8.22 -5.06
C SER A 159 16.29 7.45 -6.34
N VAL A 160 15.46 7.99 -7.23
CA VAL A 160 15.08 7.32 -8.49
C VAL A 160 16.30 7.10 -9.39
N MET A 161 17.19 8.09 -9.49
CA MET A 161 18.47 7.96 -10.19
C MET A 161 19.31 6.80 -9.64
N GLY A 162 19.40 6.68 -8.32
CA GLY A 162 20.08 5.57 -7.66
C GLY A 162 19.42 4.22 -7.98
N GLN A 163 18.10 4.13 -7.94
CA GLN A 163 17.34 2.91 -8.26
C GLN A 163 17.52 2.47 -9.71
N LEU A 164 17.48 3.39 -10.68
CA LEU A 164 17.73 3.10 -12.10
C LEU A 164 19.11 2.48 -12.29
N ARG A 165 20.15 3.05 -11.67
CA ARG A 165 21.53 2.51 -11.73
C ARG A 165 21.65 1.16 -11.02
N ALA A 166 21.07 1.04 -9.83
CA ALA A 166 21.16 -0.16 -9.02
C ALA A 166 20.45 -1.36 -9.67
N SER A 167 19.29 -1.13 -10.31
CA SER A 167 18.47 -2.21 -10.90
C SER A 167 19.17 -2.96 -12.04
N VAL A 168 20.16 -2.34 -12.68
CA VAL A 168 20.90 -2.89 -13.83
C VAL A 168 22.39 -3.11 -13.54
N ALA A 169 22.81 -2.89 -12.29
CA ALA A 169 24.14 -3.27 -11.81
C ALA A 169 24.31 -4.80 -11.83
N PRO A 170 25.54 -5.35 -11.72
CA PRO A 170 25.76 -6.80 -11.75
C PRO A 170 24.94 -7.58 -10.70
N THR A 171 24.68 -6.97 -9.54
CA THR A 171 23.85 -7.53 -8.45
C THR A 171 22.44 -6.92 -8.42
N GLY A 172 22.06 -6.19 -9.47
CA GLY A 172 20.77 -5.53 -9.60
C GLY A 172 19.65 -6.49 -9.97
N THR A 173 18.42 -6.12 -9.61
CA THR A 173 17.21 -6.95 -9.79
C THR A 173 17.10 -7.55 -11.18
N PHE A 174 17.25 -6.78 -12.26
CA PHE A 174 17.09 -7.31 -13.62
C PHE A 174 18.22 -8.28 -14.03
N CYS A 175 19.44 -8.05 -13.55
CA CYS A 175 20.57 -8.94 -13.82
C CYS A 175 20.42 -10.26 -13.08
N VAL A 176 20.04 -10.21 -11.80
CA VAL A 176 19.77 -11.40 -10.99
C VAL A 176 18.61 -12.20 -11.59
N LEU A 177 17.51 -11.53 -11.93
CA LEU A 177 16.33 -12.14 -12.52
C LEU A 177 16.65 -12.90 -13.82
N VAL A 178 17.41 -12.31 -14.74
CA VAL A 178 17.79 -12.99 -15.98
C VAL A 178 18.75 -14.16 -15.72
N ALA A 179 19.62 -14.06 -14.71
CA ALA A 179 20.54 -15.14 -14.33
C ALA A 179 19.83 -16.34 -13.68
N GLU A 180 18.61 -16.17 -13.16
CA GLU A 180 17.78 -17.26 -12.63
C GLU A 180 17.21 -18.18 -13.72
N TYR A 181 17.26 -17.78 -14.99
CA TYR A 181 16.77 -18.62 -16.08
C TYR A 181 17.67 -19.86 -16.26
N ASP A 182 17.13 -21.04 -15.96
CA ASP A 182 17.81 -22.33 -16.03
C ASP A 182 17.26 -23.26 -17.14
N GLY A 183 16.41 -22.72 -18.03
CA GLY A 183 15.78 -23.49 -19.10
C GLY A 183 16.69 -23.78 -20.30
N ASP A 184 16.34 -24.82 -21.06
CA ASP A 184 17.11 -25.29 -22.23
C ASP A 184 16.79 -24.55 -23.55
N ASP A 185 15.84 -23.59 -23.56
CA ASP A 185 15.45 -22.85 -24.75
C ASP A 185 16.47 -21.73 -25.03
N ALA A 186 17.45 -22.04 -25.89
CA ALA A 186 18.52 -21.12 -26.26
C ALA A 186 18.00 -19.80 -26.86
N GLY A 187 16.88 -19.84 -27.61
CA GLY A 187 16.28 -18.64 -28.18
C GLY A 187 15.71 -17.73 -27.09
N LEU A 188 15.02 -18.31 -26.11
CA LEU A 188 14.53 -17.56 -24.95
C LEU A 188 15.69 -17.01 -24.09
N ALA A 189 16.76 -17.79 -23.90
CA ALA A 189 17.94 -17.31 -23.18
C ALA A 189 18.59 -16.11 -23.88
N ASP A 190 18.65 -16.13 -25.22
CA ASP A 190 19.13 -15.01 -26.04
C ASP A 190 18.19 -13.80 -25.92
N ASP A 191 16.88 -14.02 -26.02
CA ASP A 191 15.84 -12.98 -25.88
C ASP A 191 15.92 -12.24 -24.53
N LEU A 192 16.12 -12.99 -23.43
CA LEU A 192 16.29 -12.42 -22.09
C LEU A 192 17.57 -11.59 -21.98
N ARG A 193 18.69 -12.08 -22.55
CA ARG A 193 19.98 -11.35 -22.55
C ARG A 193 19.88 -10.07 -23.37
N GLU A 194 19.26 -10.11 -24.54
CA GLU A 194 19.01 -8.91 -25.36
C GLU A 194 18.10 -7.92 -24.64
N GLY A 195 16.99 -8.39 -24.05
CA GLY A 195 16.09 -7.54 -23.27
C GLY A 195 16.78 -6.87 -22.09
N LEU A 196 17.70 -7.58 -21.41
CA LEU A 196 18.50 -7.01 -20.33
C LEU A 196 19.43 -5.88 -20.82
N GLU A 197 20.04 -6.01 -22.00
CA GLU A 197 20.87 -4.94 -22.57
C GLU A 197 20.03 -3.70 -22.93
N VAL A 198 18.83 -3.91 -23.49
CA VAL A 198 17.88 -2.81 -23.75
C VAL A 198 17.50 -2.11 -22.45
N THR A 199 17.15 -2.89 -21.43
CA THR A 199 16.80 -2.38 -20.09
C THR A 199 17.96 -1.62 -19.46
N ARG A 200 19.18 -2.16 -19.53
CA ARG A 200 20.39 -1.51 -19.01
C ARG A 200 20.63 -0.15 -19.67
N ARG A 201 20.59 -0.09 -21.00
CA ARG A 201 20.76 1.17 -21.73
C ARG A 201 19.71 2.20 -21.32
N ALA A 202 18.43 1.84 -21.37
CA ALA A 202 17.34 2.75 -21.05
C ALA A 202 17.43 3.31 -19.62
N ASN A 203 17.74 2.46 -18.64
CA ASN A 203 17.89 2.86 -17.23
C ASN A 203 19.08 3.80 -17.02
N LEU A 204 20.25 3.50 -17.60
CA LEU A 204 21.44 4.34 -17.47
C LEU A 204 21.27 5.69 -18.17
N GLU A 205 20.70 5.71 -19.37
CA GLU A 205 20.40 6.95 -20.10
C GLU A 205 19.42 7.85 -19.33
N ALA A 206 18.41 7.26 -18.69
CA ALA A 206 17.48 7.99 -17.83
C ALA A 206 18.16 8.53 -16.57
N ALA A 207 19.00 7.74 -15.90
CA ALA A 207 19.76 8.18 -14.73
C ALA A 207 20.70 9.35 -15.06
N ASP A 208 21.40 9.27 -16.19
CA ASP A 208 22.31 10.33 -16.65
C ASP A 208 21.55 11.61 -17.06
N TRP A 209 20.36 11.46 -17.62
CA TRP A 209 19.46 12.60 -17.89
C TRP A 209 18.97 13.26 -16.60
N LEU A 210 18.55 12.48 -15.61
CA LEU A 210 18.16 13.02 -14.29
C LEU A 210 19.32 13.79 -13.66
N GLU A 211 20.54 13.25 -13.71
CA GLU A 211 21.72 13.89 -13.14
C GLU A 211 22.09 15.20 -13.86
N ARG A 212 22.12 15.17 -15.19
CA ARG A 212 22.59 16.30 -16.00
C ARG A 212 21.54 17.39 -16.16
N ASP A 213 20.30 17.01 -16.42
CA ASP A 213 19.27 17.93 -16.92
C ASP A 213 18.21 18.27 -15.86
N TYR A 214 17.84 17.33 -14.98
CA TYR A 214 16.78 17.55 -13.98
C TYR A 214 17.33 18.05 -12.64
N LEU A 215 18.25 17.30 -12.03
CA LEU A 215 18.76 17.51 -10.67
C LEU A 215 19.30 18.93 -10.41
N PRO A 216 19.98 19.62 -11.35
CA PRO A 216 20.45 20.99 -11.13
C PRO A 216 19.33 22.02 -10.89
N THR A 217 18.09 21.69 -11.25
CA THR A 217 16.91 22.56 -11.08
C THR A 217 15.97 22.10 -9.97
N ALA A 218 16.16 20.88 -9.46
CA ALA A 218 15.29 20.30 -8.44
C ALA A 218 15.42 21.05 -7.10
N PRO A 219 14.31 21.39 -6.42
CA PRO A 219 14.37 22.05 -5.12
C PRO A 219 14.92 21.10 -4.05
N GLU A 220 15.70 21.64 -3.10
CA GLU A 220 16.16 20.86 -1.93
C GLU A 220 15.09 20.73 -0.84
N GLU A 221 14.07 21.59 -0.86
CA GLU A 221 12.93 21.48 0.06
C GLU A 221 12.04 20.30 -0.35
N ASP A 222 11.82 19.38 0.58
CA ASP A 222 11.05 18.17 0.35
C ASP A 222 9.52 18.40 0.41
N GLY A 223 9.09 19.44 1.13
CA GLY A 223 7.66 19.69 1.38
C GLY A 223 6.91 20.17 0.14
N VAL A 224 5.69 19.67 -0.07
CA VAL A 224 4.86 20.01 -1.24
C VAL A 224 3.94 21.21 -1.00
N GLY A 225 3.88 21.70 0.24
CA GLY A 225 3.02 22.79 0.66
C GLY A 225 1.56 22.36 0.89
N ARG A 226 0.82 23.22 1.59
CA ARG A 226 -0.53 22.92 2.09
C ARG A 226 -1.55 22.60 0.99
N GLU A 227 -1.54 23.34 -0.10
CA GLU A 227 -2.56 23.20 -1.16
C GLU A 227 -2.45 21.84 -1.86
N ARG A 228 -1.23 21.47 -2.30
CA ARG A 228 -0.98 20.17 -2.92
C ARG A 228 -1.21 19.03 -1.94
N TYR A 229 -0.72 19.17 -0.70
CA TYR A 229 -0.90 18.16 0.33
C TYR A 229 -2.37 17.86 0.64
N ALA A 230 -3.21 18.89 0.78
CA ALA A 230 -4.63 18.70 1.09
C ALA A 230 -5.36 17.87 0.03
N VAL A 231 -5.06 18.11 -1.25
CA VAL A 231 -5.65 17.37 -2.38
C VAL A 231 -5.19 15.91 -2.38
N GLU A 232 -3.88 15.67 -2.26
CA GLU A 232 -3.33 14.31 -2.31
C GLU A 232 -3.79 13.47 -1.11
N ALA A 233 -3.77 14.05 0.10
CA ALA A 233 -4.35 13.44 1.29
C ALA A 233 -5.83 13.10 1.12
N ALA A 234 -6.64 14.05 0.60
CA ALA A 234 -8.06 13.81 0.36
C ALA A 234 -8.30 12.70 -0.69
N SER A 235 -7.47 12.61 -1.73
CA SER A 235 -7.55 11.54 -2.72
C SER A 235 -7.28 10.17 -2.09
N HIS A 236 -6.27 10.06 -1.22
CA HIS A 236 -5.94 8.80 -0.54
C HIS A 236 -6.98 8.38 0.50
N LEU A 237 -7.56 9.34 1.23
CA LEU A 237 -8.55 9.12 2.27
C LEU A 237 -9.98 8.95 1.70
N GLY A 238 -10.29 9.61 0.59
CA GLY A 238 -11.67 9.85 0.16
C GLY A 238 -12.47 10.64 1.20
N ARG A 239 -11.81 11.63 1.82
CA ARG A 239 -12.32 12.55 2.83
C ARG A 239 -11.37 13.75 2.94
N GLU A 240 -11.91 14.96 3.02
CA GLU A 240 -11.14 16.14 3.41
C GLU A 240 -10.92 16.17 4.93
N ILE A 241 -9.73 16.62 5.36
CA ILE A 241 -9.36 16.71 6.77
C ILE A 241 -8.84 18.10 7.12
N ASP A 242 -9.03 18.49 8.38
CA ASP A 242 -8.33 19.64 8.95
C ASP A 242 -6.89 19.23 9.26
N LEU A 243 -5.93 19.73 8.48
CA LEU A 243 -4.52 19.35 8.57
C LEU A 243 -3.88 19.75 9.90
N ASP A 244 -4.25 20.92 10.44
CA ASP A 244 -3.65 21.41 11.68
C ASP A 244 -4.21 20.65 12.89
N ALA A 245 -5.52 20.41 12.91
CA ALA A 245 -6.16 19.58 13.93
C ALA A 245 -5.66 18.12 13.86
N THR A 246 -5.48 17.57 12.66
CA THR A 246 -4.97 16.21 12.46
C THR A 246 -3.51 16.09 12.90
N TYR A 247 -2.69 17.10 12.63
CA TYR A 247 -1.30 17.14 13.12
C TYR A 247 -1.25 17.16 14.65
N ALA A 248 -2.06 18.01 15.29
CA ALA A 248 -2.15 18.07 16.75
C ALA A 248 -2.63 16.73 17.35
N TRP A 249 -3.69 16.15 16.79
CA TRP A 249 -4.18 14.83 17.18
C TRP A 249 -3.12 13.73 17.01
N GLY A 250 -2.33 13.77 15.93
CA GLY A 250 -1.23 12.84 15.72
C GLY A 250 -0.23 12.83 16.87
N TRP A 251 0.09 14.00 17.43
CA TRP A 251 0.95 14.10 18.61
C TRP A 251 0.31 13.57 19.89
N ASP A 252 -0.99 13.80 20.10
CA ASP A 252 -1.72 13.20 21.22
C ASP A 252 -1.64 11.66 21.17
N VAL A 253 -1.83 11.09 19.97
CA VAL A 253 -1.72 9.64 19.75
C VAL A 253 -0.29 9.13 20.00
N VAL A 254 0.74 9.87 19.56
CA VAL A 254 2.14 9.54 19.85
C VAL A 254 2.39 9.50 21.36
N HIS A 255 1.88 10.48 22.11
CA HIS A 255 2.03 10.51 23.57
C HIS A 255 1.32 9.32 24.24
N GLU A 256 0.06 9.04 23.87
CA GLU A 256 -0.71 7.94 24.43
C GLU A 256 -0.03 6.58 24.18
N LEU A 257 0.38 6.33 22.93
CA LEU A 257 1.03 5.07 22.56
C LEU A 257 2.35 4.88 23.32
N ARG A 258 3.14 5.95 23.49
CA ARG A 258 4.38 5.87 24.24
C ARG A 258 4.14 5.46 25.69
N ASP A 259 3.15 6.05 26.35
CA ASP A 259 2.81 5.74 27.73
C ASP A 259 2.35 4.28 27.88
N ARG A 260 1.54 3.79 26.92
CA ARG A 260 1.13 2.38 26.86
C ARG A 260 2.32 1.44 26.65
N MET A 261 3.23 1.76 25.73
CA MET A 261 4.44 0.98 25.48
C MET A 261 5.32 0.88 26.73
N VAL A 262 5.51 1.99 27.45
CA VAL A 262 6.26 2.01 28.71
C VAL A 262 5.58 1.14 29.78
N SER A 263 4.24 1.15 29.85
CA SER A 263 3.49 0.28 30.76
C SER A 263 3.73 -1.20 30.46
N VAL A 264 3.55 -1.62 29.20
CA VAL A 264 3.74 -3.02 28.78
C VAL A 264 5.20 -3.45 28.92
N ALA A 265 6.15 -2.56 28.63
CA ALA A 265 7.57 -2.84 28.82
C ALA A 265 7.92 -3.19 30.28
N ARG A 266 7.28 -2.52 31.26
CA ARG A 266 7.47 -2.83 32.69
C ARG A 266 6.92 -4.19 33.08
N GLU A 267 5.92 -4.71 32.38
CA GLU A 267 5.40 -6.06 32.58
C GLU A 267 6.39 -7.14 32.09
N ILE A 268 7.13 -6.82 31.02
CA ILE A 268 8.13 -7.72 30.42
C ILE A 268 9.42 -7.72 31.25
N ALA A 269 9.95 -6.55 31.58
CA ALA A 269 11.14 -6.41 32.40
C ALA A 269 11.08 -5.13 33.26
N PRO A 270 10.67 -5.23 34.53
CA PRO A 270 10.49 -4.06 35.43
C PRO A 270 11.75 -3.20 35.61
N ASP A 271 12.94 -3.79 35.48
CA ASP A 271 14.24 -3.14 35.72
C ASP A 271 14.85 -2.51 34.45
N ALA A 272 14.19 -2.63 33.30
CA ALA A 272 14.67 -2.09 32.03
C ALA A 272 13.79 -0.92 31.55
N ASP A 273 14.41 0.02 30.83
CA ASP A 273 13.64 1.01 30.08
C ASP A 273 13.11 0.41 28.76
N LEU A 274 12.22 1.14 28.08
CA LEU A 274 11.56 0.66 26.87
C LEU A 274 12.56 0.21 25.79
N ARG A 275 13.63 0.97 25.57
CA ARG A 275 14.67 0.61 24.59
C ARG A 275 15.40 -0.67 25.00
N GLY A 276 15.75 -0.80 26.28
CA GLY A 276 16.36 -2.02 26.82
C GLY A 276 15.44 -3.25 26.70
N VAL A 277 14.12 -3.09 26.83
CA VAL A 277 13.16 -4.17 26.59
C VAL A 277 13.12 -4.58 25.12
N VAL A 278 13.00 -3.62 24.20
CA VAL A 278 12.98 -3.91 22.76
C VAL A 278 14.27 -4.60 22.32
N GLU A 279 15.44 -4.15 22.80
CA GLU A 279 16.71 -4.79 22.46
C GLU A 279 16.81 -6.23 22.99
N ARG A 280 16.26 -6.51 24.18
CA ARG A 280 16.15 -7.87 24.69
C ARG A 280 15.26 -8.73 23.80
N LEU A 281 14.07 -8.25 23.42
CA LEU A 281 13.15 -9.00 22.55
C LEU A 281 13.76 -9.28 21.16
N ARG A 282 14.57 -8.36 20.66
CA ARG A 282 15.31 -8.52 19.42
C ARG A 282 16.40 -9.60 19.52
N THR A 283 17.05 -9.73 20.67
CA THR A 283 18.24 -10.58 20.84
C THR A 283 17.98 -11.92 21.52
N ASP A 284 16.87 -12.06 22.24
CA ASP A 284 16.52 -13.25 23.01
C ASP A 284 16.10 -14.41 22.08
N PRO A 285 16.87 -15.51 22.03
CA PRO A 285 16.52 -16.68 21.22
C PRO A 285 15.19 -17.34 21.63
N ALA A 286 14.71 -17.13 22.86
CA ALA A 286 13.43 -17.66 23.31
C ALA A 286 12.22 -16.88 22.75
N ALA A 287 12.43 -15.63 22.31
CA ALA A 287 11.41 -14.77 21.70
C ALA A 287 11.47 -14.79 20.16
N ALA A 288 12.17 -15.78 19.58
CA ALA A 288 12.52 -15.80 18.16
C ALA A 288 12.32 -17.19 17.54
N ALA A 289 12.03 -17.22 16.24
CA ALA A 289 12.04 -18.45 15.45
C ALA A 289 13.48 -18.82 15.06
N GLY A 290 13.87 -20.06 15.33
CA GLY A 290 15.25 -20.53 15.09
C GLY A 290 15.60 -20.74 13.61
N THR A 291 14.62 -20.91 12.73
CA THR A 291 14.80 -21.19 11.30
C THR A 291 13.71 -20.49 10.47
N PRO A 292 13.94 -20.27 9.16
CA PRO A 292 12.91 -19.72 8.28
C PRO A 292 11.64 -20.60 8.22
N ALA A 293 11.80 -21.92 8.26
CA ALA A 293 10.66 -22.85 8.29
C ALA A 293 9.85 -22.70 9.59
N ALA A 294 10.52 -22.61 10.75
CA ALA A 294 9.84 -22.39 12.03
C ALA A 294 9.09 -21.05 12.07
N PHE A 295 9.64 -20.01 11.42
CA PHE A 295 8.96 -18.73 11.29
C PHE A 295 7.67 -18.86 10.47
N VAL A 296 7.75 -19.50 9.29
CA VAL A 296 6.60 -19.73 8.42
C VAL A 296 5.53 -20.57 9.12
N ASP A 297 5.93 -21.64 9.82
CA ASP A 297 5.01 -22.50 10.56
C ASP A 297 4.28 -21.73 11.68
N GLU A 298 4.98 -20.88 12.43
CA GLU A 298 4.37 -20.02 13.46
C GLU A 298 3.36 -19.04 12.84
N MET A 299 3.72 -18.35 11.76
CA MET A 299 2.81 -17.41 11.10
C MET A 299 1.58 -18.11 10.52
N LEU A 300 1.75 -19.29 9.91
CA LEU A 300 0.64 -20.10 9.38
C LEU A 300 -0.30 -20.56 10.50
N GLU A 301 0.24 -21.01 11.63
CA GLU A 301 -0.56 -21.44 12.77
C GLU A 301 -1.41 -20.28 13.32
N ARG A 302 -0.84 -19.05 13.39
CA ARG A 302 -1.58 -17.85 13.79
C ARG A 302 -2.76 -17.56 12.85
N GLN A 303 -2.56 -17.70 11.53
CA GLN A 303 -3.65 -17.55 10.55
C GLN A 303 -4.73 -18.61 10.77
N ARG A 304 -4.33 -19.88 10.89
CA ARG A 304 -5.25 -21.01 11.06
C ARG A 304 -6.11 -20.87 12.31
N VAL A 305 -5.50 -20.52 13.45
CA VAL A 305 -6.20 -20.35 14.72
C VAL A 305 -7.15 -19.15 14.67
N ALA A 306 -6.75 -18.03 14.06
CA ALA A 306 -7.61 -16.87 13.90
C ALA A 306 -8.83 -17.18 13.03
N ILE A 307 -8.63 -17.83 11.87
CA ILE A 307 -9.72 -18.22 10.97
C ILE A 307 -10.69 -19.16 11.67
N ASP A 308 -10.20 -20.20 12.34
CA ASP A 308 -11.04 -21.18 13.03
C ASP A 308 -11.91 -20.55 14.13
N ARG A 309 -11.31 -19.70 14.97
CA ARG A 309 -11.99 -19.12 16.14
C ARG A 309 -12.90 -17.93 15.82
N LEU A 310 -12.59 -17.16 14.78
CA LEU A 310 -13.33 -15.93 14.43
C LEU A 310 -14.38 -16.14 13.33
N SER A 311 -14.26 -17.23 12.55
CA SER A 311 -15.30 -17.62 11.59
C SER A 311 -16.60 -17.99 12.29
N GLY A 312 -17.71 -17.38 11.88
CA GLY A 312 -19.04 -17.60 12.44
C GLY A 312 -19.33 -16.82 13.74
N THR A 313 -18.32 -16.27 14.40
CA THR A 313 -18.46 -15.49 15.64
C THR A 313 -18.28 -13.99 15.40
N HIS A 314 -17.17 -13.59 14.78
CA HIS A 314 -16.83 -12.20 14.50
C HIS A 314 -16.92 -11.85 13.02
N PHE A 315 -16.82 -12.86 12.14
CA PHE A 315 -16.88 -12.70 10.69
C PHE A 315 -17.70 -13.83 10.03
N HIS A 316 -18.28 -13.54 8.87
CA HIS A 316 -18.80 -14.58 7.98
C HIS A 316 -17.76 -14.83 6.90
N VAL A 317 -17.06 -15.95 6.97
CA VAL A 317 -15.92 -16.28 6.09
C VAL A 317 -16.33 -17.43 5.17
N PRO A 318 -16.44 -17.20 3.85
CA PRO A 318 -16.64 -18.28 2.87
C PRO A 318 -15.51 -19.31 2.90
N ASP A 319 -15.81 -20.57 2.58
CA ASP A 319 -14.83 -21.66 2.62
C ASP A 319 -13.71 -21.46 1.58
N GLU A 320 -14.03 -20.84 0.45
CA GLU A 320 -13.14 -20.56 -0.67
C GLU A 320 -12.00 -19.61 -0.32
N ILE A 321 -12.15 -18.83 0.75
CA ILE A 321 -11.15 -17.86 1.21
C ILE A 321 -10.56 -18.22 2.58
N ARG A 322 -10.74 -19.46 3.06
CA ARG A 322 -10.11 -19.90 4.31
C ARG A 322 -8.62 -20.22 4.17
N ALA A 323 -8.14 -20.42 2.95
CA ALA A 323 -6.75 -20.72 2.69
C ALA A 323 -5.91 -19.43 2.66
N VAL A 324 -4.91 -19.36 3.54
CA VAL A 324 -3.88 -18.31 3.56
C VAL A 324 -2.53 -18.99 3.49
N ASP A 325 -1.73 -18.61 2.51
CA ASP A 325 -0.35 -19.06 2.36
C ASP A 325 0.60 -18.06 3.01
N VAL A 326 1.69 -18.54 3.60
CA VAL A 326 2.82 -17.71 4.05
C VAL A 326 4.05 -18.09 3.23
N ARG A 327 4.71 -17.08 2.68
CA ARG A 327 5.83 -17.23 1.74
C ARG A 327 7.00 -16.36 2.18
N LEU A 328 8.20 -16.77 1.79
CA LEU A 328 9.42 -16.00 1.98
C LEU A 328 9.83 -15.39 0.65
N ALA A 329 10.14 -14.11 0.69
CA ALA A 329 10.60 -13.37 -0.47
C ALA A 329 12.07 -13.67 -0.77
N ALA A 330 12.46 -13.47 -2.03
CA ALA A 330 13.85 -13.55 -2.43
C ALA A 330 14.64 -12.35 -1.89
N PRO A 331 15.98 -12.46 -1.75
CA PRO A 331 16.82 -11.30 -1.44
C PRO A 331 16.60 -10.16 -2.45
N GLY A 332 16.45 -8.93 -1.97
CA GLY A 332 16.24 -7.74 -2.81
C GLY A 332 14.77 -7.36 -3.06
N SER A 333 13.80 -8.13 -2.55
CA SER A 333 12.38 -7.76 -2.52
C SER A 333 12.08 -6.62 -1.52
N PRO A 334 10.85 -6.04 -1.51
CA PRO A 334 10.49 -4.95 -0.61
C PRO A 334 10.81 -5.23 0.87
N LEU A 335 11.23 -4.18 1.59
CA LEU A 335 11.48 -4.24 3.03
C LEU A 335 10.14 -4.30 3.79
N GLY A 336 9.91 -5.40 4.50
CA GLY A 336 8.69 -5.64 5.28
C GLY A 336 7.88 -6.83 4.78
N ALA A 337 6.74 -7.08 5.43
CA ALA A 337 5.76 -8.04 4.96
C ALA A 337 4.75 -7.37 4.02
N TRP A 338 4.17 -8.13 3.09
CA TRP A 338 3.08 -7.63 2.26
C TRP A 338 2.10 -8.75 1.89
N TYR A 339 0.88 -8.35 1.59
CA TYR A 339 -0.17 -9.23 1.12
C TYR A 339 -0.26 -9.24 -0.41
N ARG A 340 -0.42 -10.45 -0.98
CA ARG A 340 -0.79 -10.67 -2.38
C ARG A 340 -2.20 -11.25 -2.45
N SER A 341 -3.07 -10.53 -3.15
CA SER A 341 -4.46 -10.92 -3.40
C SER A 341 -4.58 -12.29 -4.08
N PRO A 342 -5.64 -13.06 -3.78
CA PRO A 342 -5.96 -14.27 -4.53
C PRO A 342 -6.28 -13.91 -5.99
N SER A 343 -6.19 -14.89 -6.88
CA SER A 343 -6.57 -14.68 -8.28
C SER A 343 -8.07 -14.38 -8.41
N GLU A 344 -8.48 -13.70 -9.49
CA GLU A 344 -9.90 -13.36 -9.69
C GLU A 344 -10.79 -14.63 -9.70
N ASP A 345 -10.27 -15.79 -10.11
CA ASP A 345 -10.97 -17.08 -10.10
C ASP A 345 -10.78 -17.91 -8.81
N LEU A 346 -10.03 -17.39 -7.83
CA LEU A 346 -9.67 -18.04 -6.57
C LEU A 346 -8.85 -19.35 -6.70
N SER A 347 -8.28 -19.64 -7.87
CA SER A 347 -7.37 -20.79 -8.05
C SER A 347 -6.04 -20.63 -7.31
N ARG A 348 -5.57 -19.38 -7.12
CA ARG A 348 -4.45 -19.03 -6.23
C ARG A 348 -4.99 -18.42 -4.94
N PRO A 349 -4.67 -18.97 -3.75
CA PRO A 349 -5.09 -18.39 -2.48
C PRO A 349 -4.36 -17.06 -2.20
N GLY A 350 -4.88 -16.29 -1.24
CA GLY A 350 -4.17 -15.11 -0.74
C GLY A 350 -2.86 -15.50 -0.06
N GLN A 351 -1.81 -14.72 -0.28
CA GLN A 351 -0.46 -15.01 0.21
C GLN A 351 0.07 -13.85 1.02
N ILE A 352 0.69 -14.15 2.16
CA ILE A 352 1.49 -13.18 2.90
C ILE A 352 2.96 -13.47 2.63
N TRP A 353 3.73 -12.45 2.28
CA TRP A 353 5.14 -12.56 1.94
C TRP A 353 5.99 -11.83 2.97
N TRP A 354 7.11 -12.44 3.39
CA TRP A 354 8.11 -11.82 4.25
C TRP A 354 9.48 -11.82 3.59
N ALA A 355 10.14 -10.65 3.57
CA ALA A 355 11.58 -10.57 3.38
C ALA A 355 12.28 -10.77 4.74
N LEU A 356 12.72 -12.00 5.01
CA LEU A 356 13.54 -12.26 6.20
C LEU A 356 14.95 -11.70 5.99
N GLY A 357 15.41 -10.87 6.92
CA GLY A 357 16.79 -10.40 6.93
C GLY A 357 17.78 -11.53 7.22
N GLU A 358 19.07 -11.19 7.24
CA GLU A 358 20.16 -12.16 7.47
C GLU A 358 20.27 -12.62 8.94
N ARG A 359 19.54 -11.97 9.85
CA ARG A 359 19.60 -12.23 11.29
C ARG A 359 18.93 -13.56 11.64
N ILE A 360 19.68 -14.44 12.32
CA ILE A 360 19.16 -15.67 12.92
C ILE A 360 19.54 -15.67 14.42
N PRO A 361 18.61 -15.97 15.35
CA PRO A 361 17.20 -16.32 15.13
C PRO A 361 16.32 -15.09 14.78
N PHE A 362 15.12 -15.33 14.22
CA PHE A 362 14.17 -14.31 13.74
C PHE A 362 13.25 -13.83 14.87
N PRO A 363 13.36 -12.59 15.36
CA PRO A 363 12.51 -12.09 16.44
C PRO A 363 11.03 -12.14 16.05
N LEU A 364 10.15 -12.56 16.98
CA LEU A 364 8.71 -12.70 16.70
C LEU A 364 7.87 -11.55 17.27
N TRP A 365 8.41 -10.76 18.19
CA TRP A 365 7.67 -9.78 18.99
C TRP A 365 6.86 -8.78 18.14
N ASP A 366 7.42 -8.30 17.02
CA ASP A 366 6.80 -7.35 16.08
C ASP A 366 6.17 -8.03 14.83
N GLN A 367 6.27 -9.35 14.72
CA GLN A 367 5.83 -10.10 13.54
C GLN A 367 4.38 -10.56 13.65
N VAL A 368 3.90 -10.85 14.87
CA VAL A 368 2.53 -11.37 15.08
C VAL A 368 1.46 -10.34 14.72
N SER A 369 1.62 -9.07 15.09
CA SER A 369 0.69 -8.00 14.70
C SER A 369 0.66 -7.84 13.18
N THR A 370 1.84 -7.83 12.55
CA THR A 370 2.01 -7.76 11.09
C THR A 370 1.33 -8.93 10.38
N ALA A 371 1.39 -10.14 10.94
CA ALA A 371 0.70 -11.29 10.38
C ALA A 371 -0.83 -11.14 10.39
N TYR A 372 -1.40 -10.46 11.38
CA TYR A 372 -2.84 -10.16 11.39
C TYR A 372 -3.20 -8.98 10.49
N HIS A 373 -2.29 -8.02 10.32
CA HIS A 373 -2.43 -6.89 9.40
C HIS A 373 -2.51 -7.36 7.94
N GLU A 374 -1.49 -8.10 7.48
CA GLU A 374 -1.43 -8.60 6.10
C GLU A 374 -2.35 -9.81 5.87
N GLY A 375 -2.54 -10.62 6.92
CA GLY A 375 -3.33 -11.84 6.87
C GLY A 375 -4.78 -11.65 7.29
N PHE A 376 -5.30 -12.64 7.99
CA PHE A 376 -6.63 -12.66 8.56
C PHE A 376 -6.59 -12.17 10.02
N PRO A 377 -7.45 -11.22 10.45
CA PRO A 377 -8.60 -10.69 9.72
C PRO A 377 -8.35 -9.35 8.98
N GLY A 378 -7.09 -8.94 8.77
CA GLY A 378 -6.73 -7.73 8.03
C GLY A 378 -6.93 -7.83 6.52
N HIS A 379 -5.88 -7.55 5.73
CA HIS A 379 -5.95 -7.47 4.28
C HIS A 379 -6.50 -8.73 3.62
N HIS A 380 -6.13 -9.93 4.12
CA HIS A 380 -6.65 -11.16 3.55
C HIS A 380 -8.18 -11.21 3.58
N LEU A 381 -8.78 -10.95 4.74
CA LEU A 381 -10.24 -10.99 4.87
C LEU A 381 -10.89 -9.91 4.00
N GLN A 382 -10.38 -8.68 4.04
CA GLN A 382 -10.94 -7.56 3.28
C GLN A 382 -10.95 -7.83 1.77
N VAL A 383 -9.80 -8.19 1.22
CA VAL A 383 -9.60 -8.36 -0.21
C VAL A 383 -10.27 -9.63 -0.71
N ALA A 384 -10.00 -10.77 -0.07
CA ALA A 384 -10.51 -12.05 -0.53
C ALA A 384 -12.04 -12.11 -0.43
N LEU A 385 -12.63 -11.56 0.65
CA LEU A 385 -14.08 -11.47 0.76
C LEU A 385 -14.67 -10.59 -0.34
N GLY A 386 -14.05 -9.44 -0.65
CA GLY A 386 -14.45 -8.58 -1.76
C GLY A 386 -14.56 -9.33 -3.09
N ILE A 387 -13.57 -10.17 -3.41
CA ILE A 387 -13.57 -11.01 -4.62
C ILE A 387 -14.76 -11.98 -4.68
N THR A 388 -15.18 -12.55 -3.54
CA THR A 388 -16.36 -13.44 -3.49
C THR A 388 -17.69 -12.72 -3.72
N MET A 389 -17.78 -11.40 -3.50
CA MET A 389 -19.03 -10.64 -3.59
C MET A 389 -19.42 -10.24 -5.03
N ARG A 390 -19.31 -11.15 -6.02
CA ARG A 390 -19.49 -10.84 -7.45
C ARG A 390 -20.86 -10.28 -7.85
N GLU A 391 -21.89 -10.69 -7.12
CA GLU A 391 -23.27 -10.23 -7.34
C GLU A 391 -23.52 -8.83 -6.77
N ARG A 392 -22.73 -8.40 -5.78
CA ARG A 392 -22.95 -7.16 -5.02
C ARG A 392 -21.98 -6.04 -5.39
N LEU A 393 -20.72 -6.39 -5.66
CA LEU A 393 -19.66 -5.44 -6.01
C LEU A 393 -19.40 -5.48 -7.52
N SER A 394 -19.14 -4.33 -8.13
CA SER A 394 -18.72 -4.27 -9.54
C SER A 394 -17.31 -4.86 -9.72
N ARG A 395 -16.94 -5.25 -10.94
CA ARG A 395 -15.59 -5.82 -11.17
C ARG A 395 -14.49 -4.82 -10.82
N LEU A 396 -14.67 -3.54 -11.16
CA LEU A 396 -13.74 -2.46 -10.76
C LEU A 396 -13.52 -2.46 -9.25
N HIS A 397 -14.60 -2.58 -8.47
CA HIS A 397 -14.56 -2.56 -7.02
C HIS A 397 -13.80 -3.74 -6.41
N ARG A 398 -13.82 -4.90 -7.08
CA ARG A 398 -13.14 -6.12 -6.62
C ARG A 398 -11.70 -6.24 -7.15
N SER A 399 -11.28 -5.38 -8.07
CA SER A 399 -9.97 -5.45 -8.72
C SER A 399 -9.17 -4.16 -8.56
N ILE A 400 -9.38 -3.18 -9.43
CA ILE A 400 -8.49 -2.02 -9.60
C ILE A 400 -8.76 -0.93 -8.56
N GLN A 401 -9.99 -0.81 -8.07
CA GLN A 401 -10.35 0.21 -7.09
C GLN A 401 -9.72 -0.10 -5.73
N TRP A 402 -8.99 0.87 -5.20
CA TRP A 402 -8.45 0.81 -3.85
C TRP A 402 -8.32 2.21 -3.26
N LYS A 403 -8.97 2.44 -2.11
CA LYS A 403 -8.74 3.64 -1.28
C LYS A 403 -7.96 3.27 -0.04
N SER A 404 -6.77 3.86 0.09
CA SER A 404 -5.82 3.57 1.16
C SER A 404 -6.41 3.84 2.55
N GLY A 405 -7.22 4.89 2.72
CA GLY A 405 -7.89 5.18 3.99
C GLY A 405 -8.69 3.99 4.55
N THR A 406 -9.51 3.35 3.73
CA THR A 406 -10.30 2.19 4.18
C THR A 406 -9.50 0.89 4.16
N GLY A 407 -8.63 0.71 3.16
CA GLY A 407 -7.76 -0.47 3.03
C GLY A 407 -6.83 -0.63 4.24
N GLU A 408 -6.00 0.37 4.47
CA GLU A 408 -5.01 0.40 5.56
C GLU A 408 -5.66 0.59 6.91
N GLY A 409 -6.72 1.40 6.98
CA GLY A 409 -7.49 1.62 8.19
C GLY A 409 -8.12 0.33 8.71
N TRP A 410 -8.63 -0.52 7.82
CA TRP A 410 -9.17 -1.83 8.20
C TRP A 410 -8.09 -2.74 8.80
N ALA A 411 -6.91 -2.80 8.17
CA ALA A 411 -5.82 -3.64 8.64
C ALA A 411 -5.31 -3.19 10.03
N LEU A 412 -5.18 -1.88 10.28
CA LEU A 412 -4.87 -1.37 11.62
C LEU A 412 -5.98 -1.64 12.63
N TYR A 413 -7.24 -1.47 12.23
CA TYR A 413 -8.39 -1.82 13.07
C TYR A 413 -8.36 -3.32 13.44
N ALA A 414 -7.99 -4.18 12.50
CA ALA A 414 -7.83 -5.61 12.72
C ALA A 414 -6.72 -5.92 13.73
N GLU A 415 -5.55 -5.28 13.65
CA GLU A 415 -4.49 -5.44 14.65
C GLU A 415 -5.00 -5.15 16.08
N ARG A 416 -5.70 -4.02 16.24
CA ARG A 416 -6.32 -3.65 17.52
C ARG A 416 -7.39 -4.66 17.96
N LEU A 417 -8.24 -5.12 17.03
CA LEU A 417 -9.26 -6.12 17.33
C LEU A 417 -8.62 -7.42 17.82
N MET A 418 -7.49 -7.83 17.25
CA MET A 418 -6.79 -9.04 17.68
C MET A 418 -6.21 -8.93 19.10
N ASP A 419 -5.78 -7.74 19.51
CA ASP A 419 -5.47 -7.44 20.92
C ASP A 419 -6.72 -7.55 21.81
N GLU A 420 -7.83 -6.89 21.43
CA GLU A 420 -9.11 -6.92 22.17
C GLU A 420 -9.67 -8.35 22.35
N LEU A 421 -9.37 -9.25 21.42
CA LEU A 421 -9.83 -10.64 21.42
C LEU A 421 -8.81 -11.63 22.02
N GLY A 422 -7.65 -11.15 22.48
CA GLY A 422 -6.63 -11.95 23.16
C GLY A 422 -5.79 -12.84 22.25
N PHE A 423 -5.60 -12.46 20.98
CA PHE A 423 -4.70 -13.15 20.05
C PHE A 423 -3.25 -12.68 20.15
N LEU A 424 -3.01 -11.50 20.73
CA LEU A 424 -1.69 -11.07 21.20
C LEU A 424 -1.45 -11.66 22.60
N ASP A 425 -1.24 -12.97 22.63
CA ASP A 425 -1.28 -13.83 23.81
C ASP A 425 -0.07 -13.72 24.75
N ALA A 426 0.85 -12.78 24.50
CA ALA A 426 1.98 -12.47 25.36
C ALA A 426 2.27 -10.95 25.35
N PRO A 427 2.76 -10.37 26.47
CA PRO A 427 3.09 -8.94 26.53
C PRO A 427 4.07 -8.47 25.45
N MET A 428 4.97 -9.33 24.99
CA MET A 428 5.88 -8.98 23.89
C MET A 428 5.16 -8.74 22.56
N TYR A 429 4.08 -9.48 22.28
CA TYR A 429 3.27 -9.28 21.07
C TYR A 429 2.40 -8.04 21.18
N VAL A 430 1.89 -7.73 22.38
CA VAL A 430 1.23 -6.45 22.65
C VAL A 430 2.20 -5.28 22.42
N LEU A 431 3.45 -5.40 22.90
CA LEU A 431 4.48 -4.38 22.66
C LEU A 431 4.80 -4.23 21.17
N GLY A 432 4.85 -5.33 20.41
CA GLY A 432 5.04 -5.29 18.95
C GLY A 432 3.89 -4.62 18.21
N TYR A 433 2.65 -4.92 18.59
CA TYR A 433 1.47 -4.19 18.11
C TYR A 433 1.56 -2.69 18.41
N LEU A 434 1.92 -2.32 19.64
CA LEU A 434 2.05 -0.91 20.01
C LEU A 434 3.18 -0.21 19.24
N ALA A 435 4.30 -0.91 18.95
CA ALA A 435 5.36 -0.39 18.09
C ALA A 435 4.88 -0.21 16.64
N SER A 436 4.14 -1.18 16.10
CA SER A 436 3.48 -1.09 14.78
C SER A 436 2.53 0.12 14.73
N SER A 437 1.70 0.33 15.75
CA SER A 437 0.81 1.48 15.86
C SER A 437 1.57 2.80 16.05
N MET A 438 2.69 2.79 16.79
CA MET A 438 3.55 3.97 16.97
C MET A 438 4.15 4.42 15.64
N LEU A 439 4.63 3.49 14.80
CA LEU A 439 5.07 3.80 13.43
C LEU A 439 3.98 4.56 12.67
N ARG A 440 2.73 4.08 12.69
CA ARG A 440 1.63 4.74 11.97
C ARG A 440 1.20 6.06 12.60
N ALA A 441 1.43 6.29 13.89
CA ALA A 441 1.26 7.60 14.51
C ALA A 441 2.39 8.58 14.12
N CYS A 442 3.64 8.11 14.09
CA CYS A 442 4.79 8.86 13.57
C CYS A 442 4.54 9.29 12.12
N ARG A 443 3.96 8.42 11.28
CA ARG A 443 3.56 8.76 9.90
C ARG A 443 2.69 10.01 9.84
N VAL A 444 1.68 10.14 10.71
CA VAL A 444 0.78 11.31 10.72
C VAL A 444 1.55 12.60 10.96
N VAL A 445 2.39 12.64 12.00
CA VAL A 445 3.08 13.87 12.38
C VAL A 445 4.26 14.19 11.45
N ILE A 446 4.96 13.18 10.94
CA ILE A 446 6.06 13.36 9.98
C ILE A 446 5.50 13.88 8.65
N ASP A 447 4.50 13.20 8.10
CA ASP A 447 4.00 13.46 6.75
C ASP A 447 3.38 14.87 6.65
N ILE A 448 2.44 15.19 7.53
CA ILE A 448 1.82 16.53 7.58
C ILE A 448 2.89 17.58 7.92
N GLY A 449 3.72 17.30 8.94
CA GLY A 449 4.68 18.26 9.46
C GLY A 449 5.76 18.66 8.45
N CYS A 450 6.36 17.68 7.77
CA CYS A 450 7.34 17.92 6.71
C CYS A 450 6.73 18.63 5.51
N HIS A 451 5.56 18.19 5.02
CA HIS A 451 4.98 18.76 3.82
C HIS A 451 4.43 20.18 4.00
N LEU A 452 4.00 20.55 5.21
CA LEU A 452 3.52 21.90 5.52
C LEU A 452 4.60 22.80 6.13
N GLY A 453 5.81 22.28 6.41
CA GLY A 453 6.88 23.04 7.07
C GLY A 453 6.54 23.44 8.51
N LEU A 454 5.81 22.59 9.23
CA LEU A 454 5.40 22.82 10.61
C LEU A 454 6.58 22.64 11.57
N SER A 455 6.45 23.25 12.75
CA SER A 455 7.37 23.02 13.87
C SER A 455 6.80 21.96 14.79
N ILE A 456 7.69 21.16 15.36
CA ILE A 456 7.35 20.15 16.37
C ILE A 456 6.82 20.87 17.62
N PRO A 457 5.68 20.43 18.21
CA PRO A 457 5.08 21.11 19.35
C PRO A 457 6.04 21.26 20.54
N GLU A 458 5.90 22.36 21.29
CA GLU A 458 6.74 22.69 22.44
C GLU A 458 6.60 21.68 23.60
N ASP A 459 5.49 20.96 23.66
CA ASP A 459 5.22 19.91 24.65
C ASP A 459 5.67 18.52 24.20
N ALA A 460 6.12 18.37 22.94
CA ALA A 460 6.65 17.12 22.45
C ALA A 460 7.96 16.75 23.17
N ARG A 461 8.12 15.47 23.49
CA ARG A 461 9.39 14.94 24.05
C ARG A 461 10.52 14.81 23.02
N PHE A 462 10.21 15.06 21.75
CA PHE A 462 11.09 14.88 20.61
C PHE A 462 11.30 16.26 19.96
N HIS A 463 12.50 16.83 20.04
CA HIS A 463 12.88 18.11 19.39
C HIS A 463 11.85 19.25 19.45
N PRO A 464 11.39 19.68 20.65
CA PRO A 464 10.37 20.72 20.79
C PRO A 464 10.79 22.04 20.13
N GLY A 465 9.89 22.63 19.34
CA GLY A 465 10.08 23.90 18.65
C GLY A 465 10.93 23.84 17.38
N GLU A 466 11.58 22.70 17.08
CA GLU A 466 12.36 22.54 15.85
C GLU A 466 11.46 22.36 14.62
N ARG A 467 11.93 22.79 13.45
CA ARG A 467 11.24 22.53 12.19
C ARG A 467 11.56 21.11 11.71
N TRP A 468 10.54 20.46 11.16
CA TRP A 468 10.71 19.14 10.56
C TRP A 468 11.80 19.13 9.48
N SER A 469 12.59 18.06 9.50
CA SER A 469 13.57 17.73 8.46
C SER A 469 13.59 16.22 8.23
N HIS A 470 14.11 15.78 7.09
CA HIS A 470 14.27 14.35 6.80
C HIS A 470 15.09 13.63 7.90
N ALA A 471 16.14 14.24 8.42
CA ALA A 471 16.95 13.66 9.49
C ALA A 471 16.14 13.43 10.77
N LEU A 472 15.30 14.41 11.17
CA LEU A 472 14.41 14.27 12.32
C LEU A 472 13.31 13.22 12.07
N ALA A 473 12.83 13.08 10.84
CA ALA A 473 11.88 12.01 10.49
C ALA A 473 12.52 10.62 10.68
N VAL A 474 13.75 10.43 10.18
CA VAL A 474 14.51 9.18 10.37
C VAL A 474 14.74 8.91 11.86
N GLU A 475 15.20 9.92 12.61
CA GLU A 475 15.44 9.78 14.05
C GLU A 475 14.17 9.39 14.80
N MET A 476 13.02 10.02 14.53
CA MET A 476 11.76 9.68 15.19
C MET A 476 11.36 8.22 14.91
N LEU A 477 11.49 7.76 13.67
CA LEU A 477 11.16 6.38 13.30
C LEU A 477 12.07 5.36 13.99
N THR A 478 13.37 5.65 14.11
CA THR A 478 14.31 4.79 14.84
C THR A 478 14.04 4.81 16.34
N ASP A 479 13.80 5.97 16.93
CA ASP A 479 13.80 6.14 18.38
C ASP A 479 12.45 5.84 19.04
N LEU A 480 11.34 6.16 18.38
CA LEU A 480 10.00 5.97 18.93
C LEU A 480 9.34 4.71 18.38
N ALA A 481 9.54 4.41 17.09
CA ALA A 481 8.92 3.26 16.44
C ALA A 481 9.85 2.04 16.34
N PHE A 482 11.12 2.16 16.74
CA PHE A 482 12.10 1.07 16.74
C PHE A 482 12.29 0.45 15.35
N LEU A 483 12.38 1.27 14.30
CA LEU A 483 12.79 0.79 12.99
C LEU A 483 14.31 0.63 12.93
N ASP A 484 14.78 -0.33 12.12
CA ASP A 484 16.19 -0.37 11.72
C ASP A 484 16.54 0.89 10.91
N PRO A 485 17.75 1.45 11.04
CA PRO A 485 18.10 2.74 10.43
C PRO A 485 17.86 2.82 8.91
N ASP A 486 18.27 1.79 8.16
CA ASP A 486 18.08 1.76 6.70
C ASP A 486 16.59 1.74 6.32
N TYR A 487 15.76 1.05 7.11
CA TYR A 487 14.33 1.02 6.90
C TYR A 487 13.67 2.36 7.28
N ALA A 488 14.11 2.99 8.37
CA ALA A 488 13.68 4.33 8.75
C ALA A 488 14.03 5.38 7.68
N GLU A 489 15.22 5.29 7.07
CA GLU A 489 15.61 6.16 5.96
C GLU A 489 14.73 5.96 4.73
N SER A 490 14.45 4.71 4.36
CA SER A 490 13.56 4.39 3.26
C SER A 490 12.13 4.91 3.50
N GLU A 491 11.57 4.67 4.68
CA GLU A 491 10.22 5.14 5.05
C GLU A 491 10.14 6.67 5.09
N ALA A 492 11.10 7.37 5.71
CA ALA A 492 11.13 8.83 5.71
C ALA A 492 11.25 9.40 4.28
N THR A 493 12.06 8.77 3.42
CA THR A 493 12.18 9.18 2.01
C THR A 493 10.90 8.92 1.23
N ARG A 494 10.22 7.80 1.50
CA ARG A 494 8.90 7.48 0.96
C ARG A 494 7.86 8.54 1.33
N TYR A 495 7.76 8.93 2.61
CA TYR A 495 6.73 9.88 3.05
C TYR A 495 6.86 11.20 2.29
N LEU A 496 8.09 11.71 2.20
CA LEU A 496 8.41 12.94 1.46
C LEU A 496 8.21 12.84 -0.06
N GLY A 497 8.11 11.63 -0.60
CA GLY A 497 7.88 11.38 -2.03
C GLY A 497 6.44 11.01 -2.36
N TYR A 498 5.61 10.68 -1.36
CA TYR A 498 4.25 10.20 -1.56
C TYR A 498 3.27 10.88 -0.56
N PRO A 499 2.99 12.18 -0.77
CA PRO A 499 2.32 13.03 0.20
C PRO A 499 0.92 12.53 0.55
N GLY A 500 0.59 12.48 1.85
CA GLY A 500 -0.76 12.18 2.32
C GLY A 500 -1.13 10.70 2.25
N GLN A 501 -0.28 9.81 1.71
CA GLN A 501 -0.52 8.38 1.76
C GLN A 501 -0.20 7.82 3.15
N ALA A 502 0.88 8.27 3.80
CA ALA A 502 1.33 7.69 5.05
C ALA A 502 0.35 7.87 6.22
N ILE A 503 -0.49 8.91 6.16
CA ILE A 503 -1.47 9.23 7.21
C ILE A 503 -2.71 8.33 7.17
N THR A 504 -2.97 7.65 6.05
CA THR A 504 -4.22 6.93 5.78
C THR A 504 -4.46 5.78 6.76
N TYR A 505 -3.38 5.13 7.19
CA TYR A 505 -3.42 4.03 8.15
C TYR A 505 -4.13 4.46 9.43
N LYS A 506 -3.57 5.47 10.13
CA LYS A 506 -4.04 5.83 11.47
C LYS A 506 -5.35 6.60 11.43
N ILE A 507 -5.54 7.45 10.42
CA ILE A 507 -6.81 8.17 10.19
C ILE A 507 -7.93 7.20 9.82
N GLY A 508 -7.63 6.19 8.98
CA GLY A 508 -8.56 5.15 8.60
C GLY A 508 -8.99 4.28 9.78
N GLU A 509 -8.04 3.84 10.61
CA GLU A 509 -8.34 3.11 11.85
C GLU A 509 -9.27 3.94 12.74
N HIS A 510 -8.94 5.22 12.95
CA HIS A 510 -9.72 6.12 13.77
C HIS A 510 -11.15 6.28 13.23
N ALA A 511 -11.31 6.48 11.92
CA ALA A 511 -12.63 6.59 11.30
C ALA A 511 -13.49 5.31 11.46
N ILE A 512 -12.90 4.12 11.37
CA ILE A 512 -13.61 2.85 11.59
C ILE A 512 -14.01 2.70 13.07
N LEU A 513 -13.13 3.07 14.00
CA LEU A 513 -13.43 3.06 15.44
C LEU A 513 -14.56 4.03 15.79
N ASP A 514 -14.56 5.24 15.22
CA ASP A 514 -15.63 6.21 15.42
C ASP A 514 -16.98 5.68 14.92
N LEU A 515 -17.01 5.04 13.75
CA LEU A 515 -18.21 4.39 13.23
C LEU A 515 -18.67 3.22 14.11
N ARG A 516 -17.74 2.45 14.68
CA ARG A 516 -18.04 1.36 15.63
C ARG A 516 -18.72 1.92 16.88
N GLU A 517 -18.16 2.97 17.48
CA GLU A 517 -18.68 3.56 18.70
C GLU A 517 -19.97 4.35 18.46
N GLU A 518 -20.12 5.06 17.33
CA GLU A 518 -21.38 5.69 16.92
C GLU A 518 -22.50 4.64 16.84
N ARG A 519 -22.25 3.53 16.14
CA ARG A 519 -23.25 2.46 15.97
C ARG A 519 -23.56 1.77 17.29
N ARG A 520 -22.54 1.49 18.11
CA ARG A 520 -22.72 0.91 19.46
C ARG A 520 -23.56 1.83 20.34
N GLY A 521 -23.29 3.13 20.35
CA GLY A 521 -24.08 4.12 21.10
C GLY A 521 -25.54 4.19 20.64
N ARG A 522 -25.80 4.09 19.33
CA ARG A 522 -27.15 4.08 18.76
C ARG A 522 -27.92 2.78 19.04
N GLN A 523 -27.25 1.63 19.03
CA GLN A 523 -27.89 0.31 19.14
C GLN A 523 -27.93 -0.26 20.56
N GLY A 524 -27.08 0.24 21.47
CA GLY A 524 -26.99 -0.26 22.84
C GLY A 524 -26.79 -1.78 22.88
N ASP A 525 -27.61 -2.48 23.67
CA ASP A 525 -27.54 -3.94 23.83
C ASP A 525 -27.83 -4.73 22.53
N ALA A 526 -28.45 -4.10 21.52
CA ALA A 526 -28.68 -4.72 20.23
C ALA A 526 -27.46 -4.65 19.28
N PHE A 527 -26.39 -3.96 19.70
CA PHE A 527 -25.18 -3.85 18.91
C PHE A 527 -24.54 -5.23 18.68
N SER A 528 -24.27 -5.54 17.41
CA SER A 528 -23.54 -6.74 17.01
C SER A 528 -22.26 -6.34 16.29
N LEU A 529 -21.12 -6.68 16.90
CA LEU A 529 -19.81 -6.44 16.31
C LEU A 529 -19.64 -7.18 14.97
N GLN A 530 -20.17 -8.41 14.88
CA GLN A 530 -20.16 -9.18 13.63
C GLN A 530 -20.95 -8.50 12.52
N ARG A 531 -22.12 -7.91 12.82
CA ARG A 531 -22.89 -7.14 11.83
C ARG A 531 -22.19 -5.85 11.42
N PHE A 532 -21.57 -5.16 12.38
CA PHE A 532 -20.73 -3.99 12.07
C PHE A 532 -19.60 -4.34 11.10
N HIS A 533 -18.84 -5.41 11.38
CA HIS A 533 -17.78 -5.86 10.47
C HIS A 533 -18.33 -6.25 9.09
N ALA A 534 -19.47 -6.94 9.03
CA ALA A 534 -20.09 -7.31 7.76
C ALA A 534 -20.43 -6.08 6.91
N ASP A 535 -20.92 -5.00 7.51
CA ASP A 535 -21.27 -3.78 6.77
C ASP A 535 -20.04 -2.99 6.31
N VAL A 536 -18.99 -2.90 7.15
CA VAL A 536 -17.70 -2.30 6.78
C VAL A 536 -17.06 -3.07 5.61
N LEU A 537 -16.97 -4.40 5.72
CA LEU A 537 -16.37 -5.25 4.69
C LEU A 537 -17.20 -5.27 3.39
N ALA A 538 -18.53 -5.21 3.49
CA ALA A 538 -19.41 -5.11 2.32
C ALA A 538 -19.34 -3.76 1.61
N ALA A 539 -18.74 -2.73 2.23
CA ALA A 539 -18.46 -1.47 1.57
C ALA A 539 -17.30 -1.59 0.57
N GLY A 540 -16.37 -2.52 0.77
CA GLY A 540 -15.13 -2.61 0.01
C GLY A 540 -14.14 -1.47 0.31
N ALA A 541 -13.06 -1.36 -0.47
CA ALA A 541 -12.02 -0.35 -0.28
C ALA A 541 -12.41 1.01 -0.90
N VAL A 542 -13.40 1.65 -0.28
CA VAL A 542 -13.97 2.95 -0.71
C VAL A 542 -13.42 4.14 0.08
N GLY A 543 -13.75 5.37 -0.31
CA GLY A 543 -13.39 6.56 0.45
C GLY A 543 -14.06 6.57 1.83
N LEU A 544 -13.41 7.17 2.84
CA LEU A 544 -13.89 7.16 4.22
C LEU A 544 -15.29 7.78 4.38
N ASP A 545 -15.64 8.77 3.56
CA ASP A 545 -17.01 9.33 3.57
C ASP A 545 -18.04 8.35 3.02
N LEU A 546 -17.75 7.70 1.90
CA LEU A 546 -18.63 6.67 1.33
C LEU A 546 -18.73 5.45 2.27
N LEU A 547 -17.65 5.08 2.96
CA LEU A 547 -17.68 4.05 4.00
C LEU A 547 -18.67 4.43 5.11
N ALA A 548 -18.61 5.68 5.59
CA ALA A 548 -19.52 6.15 6.63
C ALA A 548 -20.98 6.10 6.18
N GLU A 549 -21.29 6.57 4.96
CA GLU A 549 -22.63 6.47 4.38
C GLU A 549 -23.13 5.02 4.33
N VAL A 550 -22.28 4.08 3.87
CA VAL A 550 -22.59 2.66 3.79
C VAL A 550 -22.90 2.07 5.17
N VAL A 551 -22.05 2.34 6.16
CA VAL A 551 -22.19 1.79 7.53
C VAL A 551 -23.39 2.39 8.26
N ARG A 552 -23.77 3.64 7.96
CA ARG A 552 -24.97 4.29 8.49
C ARG A 552 -26.27 3.87 7.81
N GLY A 553 -26.19 3.13 6.69
CA GLY A 553 -27.35 2.67 5.92
C GLY A 553 -27.92 3.74 4.98
N GLU A 554 -27.17 4.80 4.69
CA GLU A 554 -27.65 5.94 3.89
C GLU A 554 -27.82 5.58 2.40
N LEU A 555 -27.16 4.49 1.95
CA LEU A 555 -27.35 3.94 0.60
C LEU A 555 -28.54 2.98 0.49
N ASP A 556 -29.25 2.65 1.55
CA ASP A 556 -30.35 1.67 1.49
C ASP A 556 -31.64 2.28 0.91
N GLY A 557 -31.69 3.61 0.75
CA GLY A 557 -32.87 4.38 0.33
C GLY A 557 -33.77 4.74 1.53
N ASP A 558 -34.72 5.67 1.35
CA ASP A 558 -35.77 5.88 2.35
C ASP A 558 -36.56 4.56 2.49
N ALA A 559 -36.39 3.89 3.63
CA ALA A 559 -37.11 2.66 3.99
C ALA A 559 -38.57 2.93 4.37
#